data_AF-K3ZE65-F1
#
_entry.id   AF-K3ZE65-F1
#
_cell.length_a   1.000
_cell.length_b   1.000
_cell.length_c   1.000
_cell.angle_alpha   90.00
_cell.angle_beta   90.00
_cell.angle_gamma   90.00
#
_symmetry.space_group_name_H-M   'P 1'
#
loop_
_entity.id
_entity.type
_entity.pdbx_description
1 polymer ?
#
loop_
_entity_poly.entity_id
_entity_poly.type
_entity_poly.pdbx_seq_one_letter_code
_entity_poly.pdbx_strand_id
1 'polypeptide(L)'
;MASRQCRSLEDLPMELVTEIAGHVAATSFQPMDDLGRLRATCRVMHHACGNPSVGRHVALLKTYYALLPLLVRVGNPEACTLTGIVDFFAAPQPSLHELPRATASRHNVGAYLYALMMYKNNSGTTDDNITKMYIRCVECEDGSAASDPKKLRNNGCQVCHEEATYLVTRVTWHGHGDLLPPAPVHGDFPCAGGDCGKV
;
A
#
# COMPACT_ATOMS: atom_id res chain seq x y z
N MET A 1 15.79 -35.84 14.43
CA MET A 1 15.64 -34.76 13.44
C MET A 1 14.25 -34.88 12.84
N ALA A 2 13.33 -33.96 13.17
CA ALA A 2 11.99 -33.96 12.62
C ALA A 2 12.03 -33.35 11.21
N SER A 3 11.62 -34.10 10.20
CA SER A 3 11.46 -33.59 8.84
C SER A 3 10.38 -32.50 8.84
N ARG A 4 10.74 -31.29 8.42
CA ARG A 4 9.73 -30.29 8.04
C ARG A 4 8.99 -30.84 6.83
N GLN A 5 7.77 -31.33 7.04
CA GLN A 5 6.84 -31.63 5.95
C GLN A 5 6.45 -30.29 5.30
N CYS A 6 7.08 -29.96 4.17
CA CYS A 6 6.53 -28.97 3.25
C CYS A 6 5.26 -29.57 2.65
N ARG A 7 4.09 -29.08 3.08
CA ARG A 7 2.82 -29.39 2.42
C ARG A 7 2.81 -28.72 1.05
N SER A 8 2.47 -29.45 0.00
CA SER A 8 2.34 -28.89 -1.34
C SER A 8 1.04 -28.08 -1.42
N LEU A 9 0.99 -27.07 -2.29
CA LEU A 9 -0.27 -26.40 -2.64
C LEU A 9 -1.27 -27.36 -3.28
N GLU A 10 -0.79 -28.46 -3.86
CA GLU A 10 -1.60 -29.52 -4.45
C GLU A 10 -2.35 -30.36 -3.41
N ASP A 11 -1.89 -30.35 -2.15
CA ASP A 11 -2.52 -31.07 -1.03
C ASP A 11 -3.66 -30.27 -0.39
N LEU A 12 -3.84 -28.99 -0.78
CA LEU A 12 -4.86 -28.11 -0.24
C LEU A 12 -6.17 -28.22 -1.04
N PRO A 13 -7.33 -28.18 -0.36
CA PRO A 13 -8.61 -27.96 -1.02
C PRO A 13 -8.59 -26.70 -1.89
N MET A 14 -9.16 -26.82 -3.09
CA MET A 14 -9.23 -25.73 -4.08
C MET A 14 -9.83 -24.44 -3.52
N GLU A 15 -10.78 -24.55 -2.58
CA GLU A 15 -11.38 -23.41 -1.89
C GLU A 15 -10.35 -22.60 -1.09
N LEU A 16 -9.47 -23.26 -0.34
CA LEU A 16 -8.42 -22.59 0.43
C LEU A 16 -7.37 -21.94 -0.48
N VAL A 17 -7.01 -22.59 -1.59
CA VAL A 17 -6.10 -21.97 -2.57
C VAL A 17 -6.75 -20.74 -3.22
N THR A 18 -8.05 -20.81 -3.51
CA THR A 18 -8.82 -19.68 -4.04
C THR A 18 -8.90 -18.54 -3.03
N GLU A 19 -9.06 -18.84 -1.75
CA GLU A 19 -9.03 -17.86 -0.67
C GLU A 19 -7.66 -17.19 -0.54
N ILE A 20 -6.56 -17.95 -0.63
CA ILE A 20 -5.20 -17.39 -0.65
C ILE A 20 -5.03 -16.42 -1.83
N ALA A 21 -5.44 -16.83 -3.03
CA ALA A 21 -5.37 -15.97 -4.22
C ALA A 21 -6.29 -14.73 -4.08
N GLY A 22 -7.47 -14.88 -3.48
CA GLY A 22 -8.39 -13.78 -3.17
C GLY A 22 -7.80 -12.80 -2.14
N HIS A 23 -7.11 -13.31 -1.12
CA HIS A 23 -6.42 -12.49 -0.15
C HIS A 23 -5.29 -11.70 -0.79
N VAL A 24 -4.46 -12.35 -1.62
CA VAL A 24 -3.44 -11.65 -2.44
C VAL A 24 -4.10 -10.57 -3.29
N ALA A 25 -5.21 -10.85 -3.96
CA ALA A 25 -5.94 -9.86 -4.76
C ALA A 25 -6.48 -8.68 -3.94
N ALA A 26 -6.86 -8.90 -2.68
CA ALA A 26 -7.43 -7.89 -1.81
C ALA A 26 -6.36 -7.02 -1.13
N THR A 27 -5.18 -7.57 -0.85
CA THR A 27 -4.12 -6.90 -0.07
C THR A 27 -2.92 -6.45 -0.89
N SER A 28 -2.75 -6.98 -2.11
CA SER A 28 -1.67 -6.61 -3.01
C SER A 28 -1.81 -5.15 -3.50
N PHE A 29 -0.65 -4.51 -3.64
CA PHE A 29 -0.51 -3.18 -4.23
C PHE A 29 -0.64 -3.19 -5.76
N GLN A 30 -0.42 -4.35 -6.39
CA GLN A 30 -0.55 -4.55 -7.83
C GLN A 30 -1.29 -5.86 -8.08
N PRO A 31 -2.58 -5.94 -7.72
CA PRO A 31 -3.29 -7.21 -7.65
C PRO A 31 -3.37 -7.91 -9.01
N MET A 32 -3.37 -7.17 -10.12
CA MET A 32 -3.35 -7.77 -11.46
C MET A 32 -2.00 -8.42 -11.78
N ASP A 33 -0.89 -7.75 -11.45
CA ASP A 33 0.46 -8.25 -11.72
C ASP A 33 0.82 -9.40 -10.80
N ASP A 34 0.49 -9.29 -9.52
CA ASP A 34 0.75 -10.32 -8.53
C ASP A 34 -0.11 -11.57 -8.76
N LEU A 35 -1.38 -11.41 -9.17
CA LEU A 35 -2.17 -12.56 -9.64
C LEU A 35 -1.59 -13.15 -10.92
N GLY A 36 -1.05 -12.34 -11.83
CA GLY A 36 -0.35 -12.81 -13.02
C GLY A 36 0.87 -13.67 -12.68
N ARG A 37 1.70 -13.20 -11.74
CA ARG A 37 2.85 -13.95 -11.20
C ARG A 37 2.40 -15.21 -10.48
N LEU A 38 1.34 -15.14 -9.67
CA LEU A 38 0.78 -16.27 -8.94
C LEU A 38 0.27 -17.34 -9.91
N ARG A 39 -0.43 -16.95 -10.99
CA ARG A 39 -0.84 -17.86 -12.07
C ARG A 39 0.32 -18.61 -12.70
N ALA A 40 1.49 -17.98 -12.81
CA ALA A 40 2.68 -18.59 -13.40
C ALA A 40 3.39 -19.60 -12.49
N THR A 41 3.07 -19.64 -11.18
CA THR A 41 3.77 -20.53 -10.23
C THR A 41 3.41 -22.01 -10.41
N CYS A 42 2.12 -22.35 -10.54
CA CYS A 42 1.65 -23.72 -10.74
C CYS A 42 0.23 -23.77 -11.30
N ARG A 43 -0.20 -24.96 -11.78
CA ARG A 43 -1.55 -25.16 -12.34
C ARG A 43 -2.66 -24.92 -11.31
N VAL A 44 -2.46 -25.33 -10.06
CA VAL A 44 -3.45 -25.14 -9.00
C VAL A 44 -3.69 -23.65 -8.74
N MET A 45 -2.62 -22.85 -8.70
CA MET A 45 -2.73 -21.38 -8.60
C MET A 45 -3.29 -20.74 -9.86
N HIS A 46 -2.95 -21.24 -11.04
CA HIS A 46 -3.58 -20.80 -12.29
C HIS A 46 -5.10 -20.94 -12.23
N HIS A 47 -5.62 -22.09 -11.77
CA HIS A 47 -7.05 -22.29 -11.56
C HIS A 47 -7.63 -21.40 -10.47
N ALA A 48 -6.93 -21.23 -9.34
CA ALA A 48 -7.38 -20.39 -8.23
C ALA A 48 -7.55 -18.93 -8.67
N CYS A 49 -6.54 -18.37 -9.32
CA CYS A 49 -6.55 -16.99 -9.79
C CYS A 49 -7.52 -16.76 -10.96
N GLY A 50 -7.97 -17.83 -11.63
CA GLY A 50 -9.02 -17.79 -12.65
C GLY A 50 -10.44 -17.83 -12.06
N ASN A 51 -10.59 -18.08 -10.75
CA ASN A 51 -11.89 -18.15 -10.11
C ASN A 51 -12.58 -16.77 -10.10
N PRO A 52 -13.87 -16.68 -10.46
CA PRO A 52 -14.62 -15.43 -10.40
C PRO A 52 -14.60 -14.74 -9.03
N SER A 53 -14.50 -15.49 -7.92
CA SER A 53 -14.41 -14.90 -6.58
C SER A 53 -13.16 -14.03 -6.43
N VAL A 54 -12.01 -14.42 -6.97
CA VAL A 54 -10.77 -13.63 -6.96
C VAL A 54 -10.95 -12.36 -7.80
N GLY A 55 -11.59 -12.48 -8.97
CA GLY A 55 -11.92 -11.32 -9.80
C GLY A 55 -12.84 -10.30 -9.11
N ARG A 56 -13.78 -10.77 -8.27
CA ARG A 56 -14.62 -9.88 -7.44
C ARG A 56 -13.81 -9.08 -6.42
N HIS A 57 -12.77 -9.66 -5.82
CA HIS A 57 -11.90 -8.92 -4.88
C HIS A 57 -11.20 -7.75 -5.59
N VAL A 58 -10.68 -7.98 -6.80
CA VAL A 58 -10.08 -6.91 -7.62
C VAL A 58 -11.12 -5.84 -7.99
N ALA A 59 -12.33 -6.24 -8.37
CA ALA A 59 -13.39 -5.31 -8.71
C ALA A 59 -13.81 -4.44 -7.52
N LEU A 60 -13.98 -5.04 -6.34
CA LEU A 60 -14.29 -4.33 -5.10
C LEU A 60 -13.21 -3.31 -4.75
N LEU A 61 -11.93 -3.69 -4.88
CA LEU A 61 -10.82 -2.77 -4.66
C LEU A 61 -10.87 -1.57 -5.63
N LYS A 62 -11.12 -1.81 -6.92
CA LYS A 62 -11.30 -0.74 -7.91
C LYS A 62 -12.48 0.17 -7.58
N THR A 63 -13.62 -0.40 -7.15
CA THR A 63 -14.79 0.37 -6.73
C THR A 63 -14.47 1.22 -5.50
N TYR A 64 -13.76 0.68 -4.50
CA TYR A 64 -13.32 1.43 -3.34
C TYR A 64 -12.49 2.67 -3.72
N TYR A 65 -11.46 2.48 -4.57
CA TYR A 65 -10.65 3.61 -5.05
C TYR A 65 -11.45 4.62 -5.89
N ALA A 66 -12.42 4.17 -6.70
CA ALA A 66 -13.31 5.06 -7.44
C ALA A 66 -14.23 5.89 -6.52
N LEU A 67 -14.59 5.35 -5.36
CA LEU A 67 -15.42 6.04 -4.35
C LEU A 67 -14.59 6.90 -3.38
N LEU A 68 -13.25 6.83 -3.43
CA LEU A 68 -12.36 7.52 -2.51
C LEU A 68 -12.66 9.04 -2.39
N PRO A 69 -12.90 9.80 -3.48
CA PRO A 69 -13.22 11.23 -3.37
C PRO A 69 -14.53 11.51 -2.62
N LEU A 70 -15.53 10.63 -2.77
CA LEU A 70 -16.80 10.75 -2.06
C LEU A 70 -16.63 10.44 -0.57
N LEU A 71 -15.83 9.43 -0.25
CA LEU A 71 -15.50 9.03 1.13
C LEU A 71 -14.72 10.14 1.86
N VAL A 72 -13.76 10.78 1.18
CA VAL A 72 -13.05 11.96 1.70
C VAL A 72 -14.02 13.10 2.00
N ARG A 73 -14.95 13.38 1.08
CA ARG A 73 -15.93 14.47 1.24
C ARG A 73 -16.82 14.31 2.47
N VAL A 74 -17.23 13.07 2.78
CA VAL A 74 -18.01 12.76 3.99
C VAL A 74 -17.14 12.63 5.24
N GLY A 75 -15.83 12.82 5.14
CA GLY A 75 -14.91 12.81 6.27
C GLY A 75 -14.53 11.41 6.76
N ASN A 76 -14.50 10.41 5.87
CA ASN A 76 -14.03 9.07 6.26
C ASN A 76 -12.52 9.10 6.61
N PRO A 77 -12.11 8.70 7.83
CA PRO A 77 -10.72 8.78 8.28
C PRO A 77 -9.72 8.05 7.40
N GLU A 78 -10.08 6.84 6.98
CA GLU A 78 -9.21 5.97 6.20
C GLU A 78 -8.99 6.55 4.80
N ALA A 79 -10.08 7.00 4.16
CA ALA A 79 -10.03 7.66 2.87
C ALA A 79 -9.23 8.98 2.92
N CYS A 80 -9.45 9.81 3.95
CA CYS A 80 -8.67 11.03 4.18
C CYS A 80 -7.17 10.72 4.40
N THR A 81 -6.85 9.64 5.12
CA THR A 81 -5.46 9.18 5.31
C THR A 81 -4.83 8.75 3.98
N LEU A 82 -5.52 7.92 3.20
CA LEU A 82 -5.03 7.44 1.90
C LEU A 82 -4.82 8.60 0.91
N THR A 83 -5.80 9.50 0.77
CA THR A 83 -5.68 10.69 -0.09
C THR A 83 -4.57 11.61 0.37
N GLY A 84 -4.44 11.85 1.67
CA GLY A 84 -3.35 12.67 2.22
C GLY A 84 -1.96 12.08 1.92
N ILE A 85 -1.79 10.75 1.93
CA ILE A 85 -0.54 10.10 1.51
C ILE A 85 -0.27 10.37 0.02
N VAL A 86 -1.27 10.17 -0.86
CA VAL A 86 -1.11 10.44 -2.31
C VAL A 86 -0.64 11.89 -2.52
N ASP A 87 -1.36 12.85 -1.95
CA ASP A 87 -1.11 14.28 -2.16
C ASP A 87 0.26 14.71 -1.63
N PHE A 88 0.71 14.12 -0.52
CA PHE A 88 2.02 14.39 0.06
C PHE A 88 3.17 13.92 -0.83
N PHE A 89 3.04 12.76 -1.47
CA PHE A 89 4.11 12.20 -2.31
C PHE A 89 4.03 12.61 -3.79
N ALA A 90 2.87 13.05 -4.28
CA ALA A 90 2.67 13.43 -5.67
C ALA A 90 3.20 14.84 -6.02
N ALA A 91 3.32 15.74 -5.04
CA ALA A 91 3.68 17.14 -5.28
C ALA A 91 5.13 17.47 -4.88
N PRO A 92 5.85 18.33 -5.65
CA PRO A 92 7.15 18.87 -5.26
C PRO A 92 7.11 19.68 -3.96
N GLN A 93 5.94 20.25 -3.63
CA GLN A 93 5.65 20.92 -2.37
C GLN A 93 4.51 20.15 -1.69
N PRO A 94 4.82 19.27 -0.73
CA PRO A 94 3.84 18.33 -0.18
C PRO A 94 2.72 19.05 0.55
N SER A 95 1.47 18.81 0.16
CA SER A 95 0.30 19.37 0.84
C SER A 95 -0.22 18.41 1.92
N LEU A 96 -0.76 18.97 3.01
CA LEU A 96 -1.30 18.20 4.13
C LEU A 96 -2.80 18.45 4.33
N HIS A 97 -3.56 18.81 3.29
CA HIS A 97 -4.92 19.31 3.46
C HIS A 97 -5.90 18.27 4.04
N GLU A 98 -5.77 16.99 3.66
CA GLU A 98 -6.71 15.94 4.05
C GLU A 98 -6.32 15.18 5.33
N LEU A 99 -5.03 15.16 5.70
CA LEU A 99 -4.55 14.44 6.88
C LEU A 99 -5.10 14.97 8.23
N PRO A 100 -5.26 16.29 8.46
CA PRO A 100 -5.89 16.82 9.67
C PRO A 100 -7.32 16.32 9.89
N ARG A 101 -8.05 16.00 8.82
CA ARG A 101 -9.40 15.46 8.93
C ARG A 101 -9.39 14.01 9.43
N ALA A 102 -8.37 13.24 9.09
CA ALA A 102 -8.17 11.89 9.61
C ALA A 102 -7.84 11.89 11.11
N THR A 103 -7.11 12.90 11.60
CA THR A 103 -6.73 13.00 13.02
C THR A 103 -7.92 13.38 13.92
N ALA A 104 -8.85 14.19 13.41
CA ALA A 104 -10.08 14.57 14.11
C ALA A 104 -10.98 13.36 14.46
N SER A 105 -10.88 12.28 13.69
CA SER A 105 -11.69 11.06 13.82
C SER A 105 -11.01 9.92 14.60
N ARG A 106 -9.95 10.19 15.40
CA ARG A 106 -9.18 9.18 16.17
C ARG A 106 -8.58 8.05 15.32
N HIS A 107 -8.26 8.32 14.06
CA HIS A 107 -7.54 7.34 13.25
C HIS A 107 -6.05 7.38 13.63
N ASN A 108 -5.64 6.47 14.53
CA ASN A 108 -4.30 6.48 15.14
C ASN A 108 -3.18 6.44 14.09
N VAL A 109 -3.33 5.68 13.00
CA VAL A 109 -2.37 5.62 11.89
C VAL A 109 -2.32 6.94 11.09
N GLY A 110 -3.47 7.57 10.86
CA GLY A 110 -3.55 8.86 10.17
C GLY A 110 -2.91 10.00 10.97
N ALA A 111 -3.11 10.00 12.30
CA ALA A 111 -2.46 10.92 13.22
C ALA A 111 -0.94 10.73 13.27
N TYR A 112 -0.50 9.46 13.30
CA TYR A 112 0.92 9.11 13.25
C TYR A 112 1.59 9.60 11.95
N LEU A 113 0.96 9.33 10.79
CA LEU A 113 1.46 9.78 9.49
C LEU A 113 1.51 11.30 9.36
N TYR A 114 0.45 12.00 9.82
CA TYR A 114 0.43 13.46 9.81
C TYR A 114 1.61 14.05 10.60
N ALA A 115 1.91 13.50 11.78
CA ALA A 115 3.04 13.94 12.59
C ALA A 115 4.39 13.73 11.87
N LEU A 116 4.59 12.57 11.22
CA LEU A 116 5.81 12.30 10.45
C LEU A 116 5.97 13.23 9.24
N MET A 117 4.87 13.49 8.52
CA MET A 117 4.87 14.33 7.32
C MET A 117 5.09 15.81 7.66
N MET A 118 4.51 16.29 8.77
CA MET A 118 4.81 17.61 9.34
C MET A 118 6.30 17.77 9.67
N TYR A 119 6.86 16.79 10.41
CA TYR A 119 8.28 16.80 10.77
C TYR A 119 9.20 16.87 9.54
N LYS A 120 8.88 16.13 8.47
CA LYS A 120 9.67 16.16 7.22
C LYS A 120 9.58 17.51 6.50
N ASN A 121 8.41 18.16 6.51
CA ASN A 121 8.17 19.42 5.81
C ASN A 121 8.74 20.65 6.55
N ASN A 122 9.03 20.54 7.84
CA ASN A 122 9.44 21.68 8.65
C ASN A 122 10.96 21.66 8.95
N SER A 123 11.64 22.72 8.52
CA SER A 123 13.09 22.90 8.75
C SER A 123 13.42 23.62 10.07
N GLY A 124 12.57 23.54 11.10
CA GLY A 124 12.67 24.39 12.31
C GLY A 124 12.21 23.77 13.64
N THR A 125 12.84 24.21 14.73
CA THR A 125 12.86 23.58 16.07
C THR A 125 11.56 23.63 16.90
N THR A 126 10.56 24.41 16.47
CA THR A 126 9.27 24.55 17.20
C THR A 126 8.34 23.36 16.96
N ASP A 127 8.52 22.67 15.83
CA ASP A 127 7.66 21.58 15.36
C ASP A 127 8.03 20.20 15.97
N ASP A 128 9.25 20.07 16.48
CA ASP A 128 9.73 18.90 17.23
C ASP A 128 8.84 18.60 18.45
N ASN A 129 8.31 19.65 19.10
CA ASN A 129 7.45 19.49 20.27
C ASN A 129 6.04 19.01 19.89
N ILE A 130 5.50 19.43 18.74
CA ILE A 130 4.20 18.98 18.23
C ILE A 130 4.30 17.53 17.74
N THR A 131 5.39 17.19 17.07
CA THR A 131 5.70 15.81 16.65
C THR A 131 5.81 14.88 17.85
N LYS A 132 6.55 15.28 18.89
CA LYS A 132 6.64 14.55 20.17
C LYS A 132 5.28 14.42 20.87
N MET A 133 4.40 15.42 20.75
CA MET A 133 3.05 15.37 21.31
C MET A 133 2.18 14.33 20.60
N TYR A 134 2.16 14.28 19.27
CA TYR A 134 1.36 13.29 18.53
C TYR A 134 1.87 11.86 18.72
N ILE A 135 3.20 11.65 18.76
CA ILE A 135 3.78 10.33 19.08
C ILE A 135 3.32 9.89 20.49
N ARG A 136 3.35 10.80 21.47
CA ARG A 136 2.83 10.54 22.82
C ARG A 136 1.31 10.29 22.86
N CYS A 137 0.53 10.94 22.01
CA CYS A 137 -0.92 10.70 21.91
C CYS A 137 -1.23 9.29 21.37
N VAL A 138 -0.44 8.80 20.41
CA VAL A 138 -0.53 7.41 19.91
C VAL A 138 -0.08 6.40 20.98
N GLU A 139 0.82 6.79 21.88
CA GLU A 139 1.31 5.96 23.00
C GLU A 139 0.34 5.87 24.19
N CYS A 140 -0.61 6.81 24.35
CA CYS A 140 -1.38 6.99 25.60
C CYS A 140 -2.90 6.68 25.50
N GLU A 141 -3.38 5.92 24.53
CA GLU A 141 -4.81 5.55 24.46
C GLU A 141 -5.25 4.46 25.46
N ASP A 142 -4.45 4.18 26.50
CA ASP A 142 -4.88 3.38 27.65
C ASP A 142 -5.28 4.31 28.79
N GLY A 143 -6.59 4.51 28.96
CA GLY A 143 -7.17 5.26 30.07
C GLY A 143 -6.85 4.64 31.42
N SER A 144 -5.69 4.94 31.99
CA SER A 144 -5.40 4.70 33.40
C SER A 144 -4.52 5.81 33.94
N ALA A 145 -5.12 6.61 34.83
CA ALA A 145 -4.37 7.43 35.76
C ALA A 145 -3.42 6.53 36.57
N ALA A 146 -2.20 7.03 36.81
CA ALA A 146 -1.14 6.44 37.64
C ALA A 146 -0.51 5.14 37.12
N SER A 147 0.61 5.26 36.42
CA SER A 147 1.63 4.21 36.34
C SER A 147 3.01 4.81 36.04
N ASP A 148 4.03 4.23 36.68
CA ASP A 148 5.42 4.66 36.77
C ASP A 148 6.09 5.12 35.45
N PRO A 149 7.03 6.09 35.49
CA PRO A 149 7.68 6.67 34.30
C PRO A 149 8.60 5.72 33.50
N LYS A 150 8.67 4.43 33.87
CA LYS A 150 9.78 3.55 33.45
C LYS A 150 9.42 2.43 32.48
N LYS A 151 8.18 2.34 31.99
CA LYS A 151 7.85 1.39 30.91
C LYS A 151 6.56 1.74 30.19
N LEU A 152 6.52 2.89 29.51
CA LEU A 152 5.55 3.08 28.43
C LEU A 152 5.90 2.07 27.34
N ARG A 153 5.16 0.97 27.29
CA ARG A 153 5.35 -0.06 26.27
C ARG A 153 4.83 0.55 24.97
N ASN A 154 5.74 0.87 24.06
CA ASN A 154 5.47 1.60 22.82
C ASN A 154 4.70 0.78 21.75
N ASN A 155 3.82 -0.12 22.18
CA ASN A 155 3.16 -1.07 21.30
C ASN A 155 2.20 -0.36 20.33
N GLY A 156 1.51 0.69 20.77
CA GLY A 156 0.60 1.48 19.93
C GLY A 156 1.31 2.20 18.78
N CYS A 157 2.45 2.85 19.05
CA CYS A 157 3.25 3.48 18.01
C CYS A 157 3.89 2.45 17.09
N GLN A 158 4.32 1.29 17.61
CA GLN A 158 4.87 0.23 16.76
C GLN A 158 3.82 -0.30 15.77
N VAL A 159 2.60 -0.59 16.24
CA VAL A 159 1.49 -1.00 15.37
C VAL A 159 1.18 0.10 14.34
N CYS A 160 1.10 1.36 14.77
CA CYS A 160 0.86 2.47 13.86
C CYS A 160 2.01 2.66 12.85
N HIS A 161 3.25 2.42 13.25
CA HIS A 161 4.43 2.48 12.38
C HIS A 161 4.39 1.38 11.32
N GLU A 162 4.09 0.13 11.71
CA GLU A 162 3.95 -1.01 10.79
C GLU A 162 2.82 -0.76 9.78
N GLU A 163 1.64 -0.35 10.25
CA GLU A 163 0.50 0.00 9.40
C GLU A 163 0.77 1.22 8.51
N ALA A 164 1.40 2.26 9.04
CA ALA A 164 1.80 3.43 8.25
C ALA A 164 2.79 3.06 7.15
N THR A 165 3.75 2.18 7.44
CA THR A 165 4.69 1.65 6.44
C THR A 165 3.92 0.90 5.35
N TYR A 166 3.00 0.01 5.73
CA TYR A 166 2.14 -0.71 4.80
C TYR A 166 1.34 0.25 3.89
N LEU A 167 0.66 1.25 4.47
CA LEU A 167 -0.16 2.20 3.71
C LEU A 167 0.66 3.11 2.80
N VAL A 168 1.81 3.61 3.26
CA VAL A 168 2.69 4.44 2.41
C VAL A 168 3.20 3.61 1.24
N THR A 169 3.70 2.39 1.47
CA THR A 169 4.10 1.49 0.38
C THR A 169 2.93 1.18 -0.55
N ARG A 170 1.72 0.96 -0.01
CA ARG A 170 0.52 0.71 -0.81
C ARG A 170 0.20 1.81 -1.80
N VAL A 171 0.24 3.04 -1.32
CA VAL A 171 -0.26 4.20 -2.04
C VAL A 171 0.79 4.78 -2.97
N THR A 172 2.07 4.79 -2.57
CA THR A 172 3.15 5.42 -3.35
C THR A 172 3.64 4.54 -4.51
N TRP A 173 3.59 3.21 -4.38
CA TRP A 173 4.02 2.31 -5.46
C TRP A 173 2.99 2.13 -6.59
N HIS A 174 1.81 2.76 -6.47
CA HIS A 174 0.87 2.94 -7.58
C HIS A 174 1.36 3.95 -8.65
N GLY A 175 2.44 4.70 -8.40
CA GLY A 175 2.94 5.76 -9.29
C GLY A 175 3.83 5.33 -10.47
N HIS A 176 4.15 4.05 -10.64
CA HIS A 176 4.98 3.57 -11.77
C HIS A 176 4.20 2.74 -12.82
N GLY A 177 2.87 2.71 -12.70
CA GLY A 177 1.98 2.03 -13.63
C GLY A 177 1.43 2.92 -14.75
N ASP A 178 2.14 3.97 -15.16
CA ASP A 178 1.82 4.62 -16.41
C ASP A 178 1.87 3.56 -17.52
N LEU A 179 0.76 3.44 -18.26
CA LEU A 179 0.77 2.78 -19.55
C LEU A 179 1.85 3.46 -20.38
N LEU A 180 3.00 2.79 -20.52
CA LEU A 180 3.98 3.17 -21.52
C LEU A 180 3.23 3.39 -22.84
N PRO A 181 3.45 4.50 -23.55
CA PRO A 181 2.82 4.70 -24.84
C PRO A 181 3.14 3.48 -25.71
N PRO A 182 2.17 2.95 -26.46
CA PRO A 182 2.41 1.77 -27.28
C PRO A 182 3.64 2.04 -28.15
N ALA A 183 4.60 1.11 -28.10
CA ALA A 183 5.81 1.19 -28.90
C ALA A 183 5.41 1.51 -30.35
N PRO A 184 6.08 2.46 -31.03
CA PRO A 184 5.80 2.78 -32.41
C PRO A 184 5.79 1.48 -33.21
N VAL A 185 4.66 1.21 -33.87
CA VAL A 185 4.51 0.08 -34.79
C VAL A 185 5.71 0.10 -35.71
N HIS A 186 6.48 -0.99 -35.71
CA HIS A 186 7.68 -1.15 -36.50
C HIS A 186 7.26 -1.04 -37.98
N GLY A 187 7.41 0.16 -38.54
CA GLY A 187 7.23 0.38 -39.96
C GLY A 187 8.34 -0.35 -40.68
N ASP A 188 7.96 -1.17 -41.65
CA ASP A 188 8.88 -1.83 -42.58
C ASP A 188 9.75 -0.78 -43.26
N PHE A 189 11.02 -0.71 -42.88
CA PHE A 189 12.03 0.03 -43.64
C PHE A 189 12.85 -0.96 -44.48
N PRO A 190 13.06 -0.67 -45.78
CA PRO A 190 13.65 -1.61 -46.71
C PRO A 190 15.16 -1.76 -46.46
N CYS A 191 15.65 -3.00 -46.54
CA CYS A 191 17.07 -3.30 -46.48
C CYS A 191 17.82 -2.63 -47.65
N ALA A 192 18.65 -1.63 -47.34
CA ALA A 192 19.69 -1.17 -48.23
C ALA A 192 20.98 -1.95 -47.93
N GLY A 193 21.43 -2.74 -48.90
CA GLY A 193 22.66 -3.51 -48.84
C GLY A 193 23.90 -2.64 -48.74
N GLY A 194 24.88 -3.12 -47.97
CA GLY A 194 26.22 -2.53 -47.85
C GLY A 194 27.25 -3.64 -47.67
N ASP A 195 28.13 -3.73 -48.66
CA ASP A 195 29.12 -4.77 -48.92
C ASP A 195 30.30 -4.74 -47.93
N CYS A 196 30.75 -5.90 -47.44
CA CYS A 196 31.93 -6.01 -46.57
C CYS A 196 33.17 -6.35 -47.42
N GLY A 197 33.98 -5.33 -47.70
CA GLY A 197 35.31 -5.49 -48.29
C GLY A 197 36.32 -6.10 -47.30
N LYS A 198 37.04 -7.13 -47.74
CA LYS A 198 38.20 -7.72 -47.07
C LYS A 198 39.47 -6.90 -47.34
N VAL A 199 40.27 -6.66 -46.30
CA VAL A 199 41.75 -6.74 -46.32
C VAL A 199 42.22 -7.31 -44.99
#